data_AF-A0A645G269-F1
#
_entry.id   AF-A0A645G269-F1
#
_cell.length_a   1.000
_cell.length_b   1.000
_cell.length_c   1.000
_cell.angle_alpha   90.00
_cell.angle_beta   90.00
_cell.angle_gamma   90.00
#
_symmetry.space_group_name_H-M   'P 1'
#
loop_
_entity.id
_entity.type
_entity.pdbx_description
1 polymer ?
#
loop_
_entity_poly.entity_id
_entity_poly.type
_entity_poly.pdbx_seq_one_letter_code
_entity_poly.pdbx_strand_id
1 'polypeptide(L)'
;MPYGTSLEDTDKTISQIEKYVVDNIPELDVCSVAIGNANMYSISSANTSTVTVKLVDKQDRKRSTTEIVNKATKDLQKSILGAKLTLSESSSMTMSMGSSPVSLVLKGDDLDTLKKVSVDIEEIVRGVKGTVNVTTDMTEGNPELRVMLQRNNAAQYGITSYQLANTLNAALDGATATTLKSNGDETDIVLSLSDDYKQSVENLKQIVIASPMARRSP
;
A
#
# COMPACT_ATOMS: atom_id res chain seq x y z
N MET A 1 5.11 -4.53 3.61
CA MET A 1 4.55 -4.73 4.96
C MET A 1 3.41 -5.75 4.90
N PRO A 2 2.93 -6.30 6.02
CA PRO A 2 1.72 -7.13 6.03
C PRO A 2 0.51 -6.37 5.47
N TYR A 3 -0.55 -7.10 5.10
CA TYR A 3 -1.78 -6.50 4.61
C TYR A 3 -2.53 -5.76 5.72
N GLY A 4 -3.15 -4.63 5.37
CA GLY A 4 -3.85 -3.78 6.34
C GLY A 4 -2.94 -2.92 7.23
N THR A 5 -1.61 -2.94 7.06
CA THR A 5 -0.72 -1.97 7.71
C THR A 5 -1.03 -0.56 7.23
N SER A 6 -1.18 0.38 8.17
CA SER A 6 -1.43 1.78 7.86
C SER A 6 -0.25 2.41 7.10
N LEU A 7 -0.51 3.50 6.36
CA LEU A 7 0.56 4.25 5.71
C LEU A 7 1.56 4.79 6.74
N GLU A 8 1.08 5.20 7.91
CA GLU A 8 1.89 5.74 9.00
C GLU A 8 2.84 4.68 9.61
N ASP A 9 2.36 3.46 9.82
CA ASP A 9 3.21 2.36 10.32
C ASP A 9 4.23 1.91 9.26
N THR A 10 3.83 1.98 8.00
CA THR A 10 4.74 1.75 6.87
C THR A 10 5.82 2.82 6.83
N ASP A 11 5.47 4.09 7.01
CA ASP A 11 6.41 5.21 7.10
C ASP A 11 7.41 5.06 8.26
N LYS A 12 6.94 4.70 9.46
CA LYS A 12 7.82 4.44 10.61
C LYS A 12 8.88 3.38 10.31
N THR A 13 8.49 2.32 9.60
CA THR A 13 9.42 1.23 9.23
C THR A 13 10.40 1.68 8.15
N ILE A 14 9.93 2.43 7.16
CA ILE A 14 10.75 2.95 6.07
C ILE A 14 11.75 3.99 6.58
N SER A 15 11.34 4.86 7.50
CA SER A 15 12.22 5.81 8.20
C SER A 15 13.40 5.11 8.91
N GLN A 16 13.21 3.89 9.42
CA GLN A 16 14.31 3.11 10.00
C GLN A 16 15.28 2.60 8.91
N ILE A 17 14.76 2.19 7.75
CA ILE A 17 15.57 1.79 6.60
C ILE A 17 16.38 2.96 6.09
N GLU A 18 15.75 4.12 5.93
CA GLU A 18 16.40 5.34 5.47
C GLU A 18 17.56 5.73 6.40
N LYS A 19 17.33 5.75 7.72
CA LYS A 19 18.39 6.00 8.71
C LYS A 19 19.54 4.99 8.58
N TYR A 20 19.23 3.70 8.45
CA TYR A 20 20.26 2.69 8.25
C TYR A 20 21.09 2.97 6.98
N VAL A 21 20.44 3.32 5.86
CA VAL A 21 21.11 3.62 4.59
C VAL A 21 22.03 4.83 4.73
N VAL A 22 21.55 5.91 5.36
CA VAL A 22 22.34 7.14 5.58
C VAL A 22 23.54 6.88 6.50
N ASP A 23 23.34 6.12 7.59
CA ASP A 23 24.37 5.94 8.61
C ASP A 23 25.43 4.87 8.24
N ASN A 24 25.05 3.84 7.46
CA ASN A 24 25.90 2.67 7.21
C ASN A 24 26.44 2.55 5.77
N ILE A 25 26.00 3.41 4.84
CA ILE A 25 26.45 3.41 3.46
C ILE A 25 27.17 4.76 3.19
N PRO A 26 28.48 4.85 3.44
CA PRO A 26 29.24 6.07 3.16
C PRO A 26 29.34 6.38 1.66
N GLU A 27 29.07 5.41 0.79
CA GLU A 27 29.06 5.56 -0.67
C GLU A 27 27.73 6.09 -1.24
N LEU A 28 26.83 6.60 -0.38
CA LEU A 28 25.53 7.14 -0.75
C LEU A 28 25.66 8.48 -1.49
N ASP A 29 25.01 8.60 -2.64
CA ASP A 29 24.82 9.87 -3.37
C ASP A 29 23.41 10.41 -3.15
N VAL A 30 22.39 9.58 -3.45
CA VAL A 30 20.98 9.96 -3.28
C VAL A 30 20.19 8.81 -2.64
N CYS A 31 19.40 9.12 -1.62
CA CYS A 31 18.35 8.24 -1.12
C CYS A 31 17.00 8.87 -1.48
N SER A 32 16.14 8.11 -2.16
CA SER A 32 14.78 8.53 -2.46
C SER A 32 13.81 7.46 -1.99
N VAL A 33 12.75 7.90 -1.31
CA VAL A 33 11.77 7.03 -0.68
C VAL A 33 10.40 7.35 -1.26
N ALA A 34 9.69 6.32 -1.72
CA ALA A 34 8.28 6.38 -2.09
C ALA A 34 7.49 5.48 -1.16
N ILE A 35 6.66 6.07 -0.29
CA ILE A 35 5.83 5.35 0.68
C ILE A 35 4.44 5.19 0.10
N GLY A 36 3.98 3.94 0.02
CA GLY A 36 2.79 3.61 -0.76
C GLY A 36 3.11 3.50 -2.25
N ASN A 37 2.38 2.64 -2.96
CA ASN A 37 2.41 2.61 -4.41
C ASN A 37 1.30 3.50 -4.95
N ALA A 38 1.65 4.56 -5.67
CA ALA A 38 0.72 5.46 -6.35
C ALA A 38 0.93 5.40 -7.87
N ASN A 39 0.92 4.21 -8.46
CA ASN A 39 0.80 4.12 -9.92
C ASN A 39 -0.65 4.34 -10.33
N MET A 40 -0.89 5.28 -11.24
CA MET A 40 -2.22 5.63 -11.77
C MET A 40 -3.00 4.45 -12.39
N TYR A 41 -2.32 3.33 -12.68
CA TYR A 41 -2.86 2.11 -13.27
C TYR A 41 -2.77 0.87 -12.35
N SER A 42 -2.23 1.02 -11.13
CA SER A 42 -2.09 -0.08 -10.17
C SER A 42 -2.94 0.19 -8.94
N ILE A 43 -3.47 -0.86 -8.31
CA ILE A 43 -4.13 -0.75 -7.01
C ILE A 43 -3.16 -0.08 -6.03
N SER A 44 -3.54 1.10 -5.55
CA SER A 44 -2.76 1.83 -4.56
C SER A 44 -2.71 1.02 -3.28
N SER A 45 -1.49 0.70 -2.85
CA SER A 45 -1.24 -0.19 -1.72
C SER A 45 -0.41 0.56 -0.70
N ALA A 46 -1.04 0.91 0.43
CA ALA A 46 -0.38 1.65 1.53
C ALA A 46 0.73 0.83 2.21
N ASN A 47 0.69 -0.50 2.06
CA ASN A 47 1.62 -1.45 2.66
C ASN A 47 2.85 -1.77 1.78
N THR A 48 2.96 -1.16 0.60
CA THR A 48 4.11 -1.33 -0.32
C THR A 48 4.84 -0.01 -0.50
N SER A 49 6.16 -0.03 -0.39
CA SER A 49 7.01 1.16 -0.52
C SER A 49 8.28 0.81 -1.26
N THR A 50 8.85 1.79 -1.96
CA THR A 50 10.08 1.63 -2.74
C THR A 50 11.14 2.60 -2.21
N VAL A 51 12.30 2.06 -1.86
CA VAL A 51 13.49 2.85 -1.49
C VAL A 51 14.50 2.72 -2.62
N THR A 52 14.85 3.84 -3.24
CA THR A 52 15.85 3.93 -4.31
C THR A 52 17.12 4.52 -3.75
N VAL A 53 18.22 3.77 -3.84
CA VAL A 53 19.53 4.19 -3.36
C VAL A 53 20.47 4.34 -4.55
N LYS A 54 20.90 5.57 -4.81
CA LYS A 54 21.95 5.88 -5.78
C LYS A 54 23.27 5.99 -5.04
N LEU A 55 24.25 5.23 -5.52
CA LEU A 55 25.61 5.27 -5.00
C LEU A 55 26.46 6.21 -5.87
N VAL A 56 27.56 6.71 -5.30
CA VAL A 56 28.60 7.40 -6.06
C VAL A 56 29.19 6.50 -7.15
N ASP A 57 29.82 7.13 -8.14
CA ASP A 57 30.39 6.43 -9.29
C ASP A 57 31.38 5.36 -8.85
N LYS A 58 31.44 4.26 -9.62
CA LYS A 58 32.26 3.09 -9.25
C LYS A 58 33.75 3.43 -9.09
N GLN A 59 34.21 4.49 -9.74
CA GLN A 59 35.59 4.98 -9.65
C GLN A 59 35.90 5.60 -8.29
N ASP A 60 34.89 6.19 -7.63
CA ASP A 60 35.01 6.87 -6.35
C ASP A 60 34.71 5.96 -5.14
N ARG A 61 34.42 4.67 -5.38
CA ARG A 61 34.12 3.69 -4.33
C ARG A 61 34.84 2.35 -4.47
N LYS A 62 35.34 1.86 -3.33
CA LYS A 62 36.04 0.56 -3.26
C LYS A 62 35.06 -0.62 -3.38
N ARG A 63 33.96 -0.58 -2.64
CA ARG A 63 32.97 -1.68 -2.59
C ARG A 63 32.17 -1.81 -3.89
N SER A 64 31.84 -3.03 -4.28
CA SER A 64 30.91 -3.27 -5.40
C SER A 64 29.45 -3.04 -4.97
N THR A 65 28.54 -2.80 -5.93
CA THR A 65 27.12 -2.66 -5.61
C THR A 65 26.59 -3.93 -4.96
N THR A 66 26.97 -5.09 -5.48
CA THR A 66 26.58 -6.40 -4.98
C THR A 66 27.04 -6.62 -3.53
N GLU A 67 28.24 -6.19 -3.15
CA GLU A 67 28.71 -6.23 -1.76
C GLU A 67 27.88 -5.34 -0.82
N ILE A 68 27.49 -4.16 -1.30
CA ILE A 68 26.64 -3.23 -0.54
C ILE A 68 25.25 -3.83 -0.35
N VAL A 69 24.63 -4.33 -1.41
CA VAL A 69 23.31 -4.98 -1.38
C VAL A 69 23.33 -6.21 -0.46
N ASN A 70 24.32 -7.09 -0.57
CA ASN A 70 24.41 -8.28 0.27
C ASN A 70 24.58 -7.96 1.76
N LYS A 71 25.39 -6.94 2.09
CA LYS A 71 25.57 -6.50 3.48
C LYS A 71 24.29 -5.87 4.02
N ALA A 72 23.71 -4.93 3.28
CA ALA A 72 22.47 -4.25 3.66
C ALA A 72 21.31 -5.26 3.83
N THR A 73 21.22 -6.26 2.95
CA THR A 73 20.20 -7.33 3.05
C THR A 73 20.34 -8.08 4.38
N LYS A 74 21.56 -8.49 4.75
CA LYS A 74 21.80 -9.22 6.01
C LYS A 74 21.50 -8.39 7.25
N ASP A 75 21.83 -7.11 7.23
CA ASP A 75 21.66 -6.23 8.38
C ASP A 75 20.18 -5.81 8.54
N LEU A 76 19.52 -5.42 7.44
CA LEU A 76 18.12 -5.02 7.46
C LEU A 76 17.16 -6.19 7.73
N GLN A 77 17.43 -7.39 7.20
CA GLN A 77 16.62 -8.58 7.52
C GLN A 77 16.67 -8.96 9.00
N LYS A 78 17.76 -8.64 9.71
CA LYS A 78 17.85 -8.86 11.17
C LYS A 78 17.13 -7.78 11.97
N SER A 79 17.13 -6.56 11.45
CA SER A 79 16.69 -5.38 12.18
C SER A 79 15.19 -5.11 12.03
N ILE A 80 14.62 -5.52 10.88
CA ILE A 80 13.22 -5.23 10.53
C ILE A 80 12.43 -6.53 10.57
N LEU A 81 11.61 -6.65 11.60
CA LEU A 81 10.69 -7.76 11.79
C LEU A 81 9.32 -7.39 11.18
N GLY A 82 8.69 -8.33 10.48
CA GLY A 82 7.35 -8.15 9.91
C GLY A 82 7.30 -7.56 8.49
N ALA A 83 8.42 -7.14 7.90
CA ALA A 83 8.47 -6.69 6.51
C ALA A 83 9.16 -7.74 5.61
N LYS A 84 8.55 -8.07 4.46
CA LYS A 84 9.27 -8.75 3.37
C LYS A 84 10.12 -7.70 2.64
N LEU A 85 11.42 -7.74 2.85
CA LEU A 85 12.39 -6.85 2.21
C LEU A 85 13.03 -7.53 1.01
N THR A 86 12.90 -6.92 -0.17
CA THR A 86 13.60 -7.33 -1.39
C THR A 86 14.59 -6.25 -1.76
N LEU A 87 15.88 -6.54 -1.61
CA LEU A 87 16.94 -5.66 -2.07
C LEU A 87 17.55 -6.26 -3.33
N SER A 88 17.65 -5.45 -4.38
CA SER A 88 18.21 -5.85 -5.66
C SER A 88 19.03 -4.72 -6.25
N GLU A 89 20.11 -5.07 -6.95
CA GLU A 89 20.82 -4.14 -7.80
C GLU A 89 19.98 -3.89 -9.06
N SER A 90 19.63 -2.62 -9.30
CA SER A 90 18.93 -2.18 -10.49
C SER A 90 19.89 -1.42 -11.40
N SER A 91 20.07 -1.91 -12.63
CA SER A 91 20.72 -1.13 -13.69
C SER A 91 19.66 -0.35 -14.49
N SER A 92 20.08 0.68 -15.23
CA SER A 92 19.21 1.39 -16.18
C SER A 92 18.51 0.45 -17.18
N MET A 93 19.12 -0.70 -17.48
CA MET A 93 18.56 -1.73 -18.35
C MET A 93 17.51 -2.60 -17.64
N THR A 94 17.68 -2.87 -16.35
CA THR A 94 16.74 -3.65 -15.51
C THR A 94 15.44 -2.88 -15.26
N MET A 95 15.51 -1.55 -15.15
CA MET A 95 14.33 -0.68 -14.99
C MET A 95 13.37 -0.71 -16.19
N SER A 96 13.85 -1.12 -17.37
CA SER A 96 13.08 -1.12 -18.62
C SER A 96 12.36 -2.45 -18.92
N MET A 97 12.82 -3.58 -18.35
CA MET A 97 12.42 -4.92 -18.81
C MET A 97 11.56 -5.73 -17.84
N GLY A 98 11.16 -5.17 -16.70
CA GLY A 98 10.26 -5.86 -15.78
C GLY A 98 10.91 -7.01 -15.02
N SER A 99 10.22 -7.36 -13.94
CA SER A 99 10.69 -8.04 -12.74
C SER A 99 11.09 -9.51 -12.93
N SER A 100 12.17 -9.87 -12.22
CA SER A 100 12.69 -11.22 -11.93
C SER A 100 13.20 -12.02 -13.14
N PRO A 101 14.44 -12.57 -13.08
CA PRO A 101 15.00 -13.40 -14.17
C PRO A 101 14.18 -14.66 -14.49
N VAL A 102 13.36 -15.12 -13.55
CA VAL A 102 12.47 -16.27 -13.68
C VAL A 102 11.12 -15.90 -13.07
N SER A 103 10.04 -16.10 -13.84
CA SER A 103 8.66 -15.84 -13.43
C SER A 103 7.79 -17.04 -13.75
N LEU A 104 7.01 -17.49 -12.77
CA LEU A 104 6.08 -18.62 -12.89
C LEU A 104 4.65 -18.07 -12.85
N VAL A 105 3.87 -18.34 -13.90
CA VAL A 105 2.48 -17.87 -14.00
C VAL A 105 1.53 -19.06 -13.85
N LEU A 106 0.73 -19.05 -12.78
CA LEU A 106 -0.31 -20.05 -12.53
C LEU A 106 -1.62 -19.59 -13.17
N LYS A 107 -2.29 -20.51 -13.87
CA LYS A 107 -3.58 -20.27 -14.51
C LYS A 107 -4.58 -21.34 -14.08
N GLY A 108 -5.77 -20.91 -13.71
CA GLY A 108 -6.86 -21.77 -13.27
C GLY A 108 -8.08 -20.93 -12.88
N ASP A 109 -9.21 -21.60 -12.67
CA ASP A 109 -10.49 -20.92 -12.41
C ASP A 109 -10.77 -20.73 -10.90
N ASP A 110 -10.12 -21.52 -10.04
CA ASP A 110 -10.35 -21.49 -8.59
C ASP A 110 -9.19 -20.82 -7.85
N LEU A 111 -9.46 -19.64 -7.28
CA LEU A 111 -8.46 -18.85 -6.55
C LEU A 111 -7.94 -19.57 -5.31
N ASP A 112 -8.77 -20.33 -4.60
CA ASP A 112 -8.36 -21.04 -3.39
C ASP A 112 -7.36 -22.16 -3.69
N THR A 113 -7.61 -22.93 -4.76
CA THR A 113 -6.69 -23.94 -5.26
C THR A 113 -5.41 -23.29 -5.78
N LEU A 114 -5.53 -22.22 -6.57
CA LEU A 114 -4.38 -21.47 -7.08
C LEU A 114 -3.50 -20.97 -5.93
N LYS A 115 -4.08 -20.44 -4.85
CA LYS A 115 -3.37 -19.99 -3.65
C LYS A 115 -2.58 -21.13 -3.02
N LYS A 116 -3.21 -22.29 -2.78
CA LYS A 116 -2.52 -23.48 -2.22
C LYS A 116 -1.34 -23.91 -3.08
N VAL A 117 -1.58 -24.08 -4.39
CA VAL A 117 -0.53 -24.48 -5.35
C VAL A 117 0.62 -23.47 -5.41
N SER A 118 0.32 -22.18 -5.29
CA SER A 118 1.36 -21.14 -5.28
C SER A 118 2.28 -21.24 -4.07
N VAL A 119 1.73 -21.56 -2.90
CA VAL A 119 2.50 -21.74 -1.66
C VAL A 119 3.38 -22.99 -1.77
N ASP A 120 2.83 -24.09 -2.27
CA ASP A 120 3.59 -25.34 -2.48
C ASP A 120 4.77 -25.13 -3.45
N ILE A 121 4.52 -24.42 -4.57
CA ILE A 121 5.57 -24.11 -5.56
C ILE A 121 6.62 -23.17 -4.96
N GLU A 122 6.20 -22.15 -4.20
CA GLU A 122 7.12 -21.25 -3.51
C GLU A 122 8.07 -22.02 -2.59
N GLU A 123 7.56 -22.99 -1.82
CA GLU A 123 8.36 -23.83 -0.92
C GLU A 123 9.35 -24.71 -1.69
N ILE A 124 8.90 -25.34 -2.78
CA ILE A 124 9.76 -26.16 -3.65
C ILE A 124 10.89 -25.30 -4.25
N VAL A 125 10.55 -24.13 -4.78
CA VAL A 125 11.53 -23.25 -5.43
C VAL A 125 12.53 -22.70 -4.41
N ARG A 126 12.10 -22.36 -3.19
CA ARG A 126 13.01 -21.94 -2.10
C ARG A 126 14.06 -23.01 -1.76
N GLY A 127 13.76 -24.28 -1.95
CA GLY A 127 14.69 -25.40 -1.73
C GLY A 127 15.75 -25.58 -2.82
N VAL A 128 15.61 -24.91 -3.97
CA VAL A 128 16.55 -25.04 -5.10
C VAL A 128 17.81 -24.22 -4.84
N LYS A 129 18.97 -24.88 -4.83
CA LYS A 129 20.26 -24.23 -4.59
C LYS A 129 20.51 -23.16 -5.66
N GLY A 130 20.59 -21.90 -5.24
CA GLY A 130 20.83 -20.74 -6.12
C GLY A 130 19.63 -19.81 -6.28
N THR A 131 18.44 -20.18 -5.80
CA THR A 131 17.30 -19.25 -5.77
C THR A 131 17.43 -18.28 -4.60
N VAL A 132 17.26 -17.00 -4.88
CA VAL A 132 17.18 -15.93 -3.89
C VAL A 132 15.93 -15.11 -4.15
N ASN A 133 15.34 -14.52 -3.10
CA ASN A 133 14.18 -13.63 -3.19
C ASN A 133 12.93 -14.24 -3.86
N VAL A 134 12.60 -15.50 -3.58
CA VAL A 134 11.36 -16.13 -4.07
C VAL A 134 10.16 -15.45 -3.41
N THR A 135 9.25 -14.90 -4.22
CA THR A 135 8.02 -14.22 -3.80
C THR A 135 6.82 -14.70 -4.60
N THR A 136 5.65 -14.72 -3.96
CA THR A 136 4.35 -14.91 -4.62
C THR A 136 3.54 -13.63 -4.53
N ASP A 137 2.85 -13.28 -5.61
CA ASP A 137 1.89 -12.17 -5.64
C ASP A 137 0.52 -12.61 -5.07
N MET A 138 0.32 -13.92 -4.88
CA MET A 138 -0.93 -14.48 -4.37
C MET A 138 -0.92 -14.53 -2.84
N THR A 139 -1.12 -13.36 -2.27
CA THR A 139 -1.12 -13.13 -0.82
C THR A 139 -2.54 -12.93 -0.29
N GLU A 140 -2.69 -12.88 1.04
CA GLU A 140 -3.96 -12.48 1.65
C GLU A 140 -4.37 -11.08 1.19
N GLY A 141 -5.65 -10.90 0.87
CA GLY A 141 -6.18 -9.60 0.46
C GLY A 141 -6.17 -8.60 1.61
N ASN A 142 -6.38 -7.33 1.30
CA ASN A 142 -6.56 -6.31 2.33
C ASN A 142 -7.82 -6.63 3.17
N PRO A 143 -7.77 -6.42 4.50
CA PRO A 143 -8.99 -6.47 5.30
C PRO A 143 -9.95 -5.37 4.83
N GLU A 144 -11.17 -5.74 4.47
CA GLU A 144 -12.20 -4.81 4.01
C GLU A 144 -13.40 -4.79 4.96
N LEU A 145 -13.96 -3.60 5.18
CA LEU A 145 -15.23 -3.46 5.87
C LEU A 145 -16.38 -3.40 4.86
N ARG A 146 -17.28 -4.38 4.94
CA ARG A 146 -18.46 -4.42 4.06
C ARG A 146 -19.69 -3.85 4.75
N VAL A 147 -20.18 -2.72 4.25
CA VAL A 147 -21.45 -2.13 4.69
C VAL A 147 -22.60 -2.70 3.86
N MET A 148 -23.57 -3.34 4.52
CA MET A 148 -24.73 -3.94 3.86
C MET A 148 -26.03 -3.23 4.28
N LEU A 149 -26.73 -2.64 3.31
CA LEU A 149 -28.02 -2.00 3.54
C LEU A 149 -29.13 -3.05 3.73
N GLN A 150 -29.79 -3.00 4.87
CA GLN A 150 -30.99 -3.78 5.14
C GLN A 150 -32.19 -3.14 4.42
N ARG A 151 -32.44 -3.55 3.17
CA ARG A 151 -33.43 -2.91 2.26
C ARG A 151 -34.81 -2.75 2.87
N ASN A 152 -35.29 -3.77 3.60
CA ASN A 152 -36.63 -3.73 4.22
C ASN A 152 -36.76 -2.63 5.28
N ASN A 153 -35.70 -2.40 6.06
CA ASN A 153 -35.68 -1.33 7.07
C ASN A 153 -35.47 0.03 6.40
N ALA A 154 -34.56 0.09 5.42
CA ALA A 154 -34.26 1.32 4.69
C ALA A 154 -35.48 1.88 3.94
N ALA A 155 -36.31 1.00 3.38
CA ALA A 155 -37.54 1.37 2.68
C ALA A 155 -38.54 2.11 3.58
N GLN A 156 -38.61 1.77 4.88
CA GLN A 156 -39.49 2.45 5.84
C GLN A 156 -39.09 3.91 6.07
N TYR A 157 -37.81 4.24 5.87
CA TYR A 157 -37.27 5.59 5.99
C TYR A 157 -37.02 6.25 4.62
N GLY A 158 -37.41 5.63 3.52
CA GLY A 158 -37.15 6.11 2.16
C GLY A 158 -35.66 6.22 1.82
N ILE A 159 -34.79 5.49 2.53
CA ILE A 159 -33.33 5.53 2.32
C ILE A 159 -32.94 4.57 1.20
N THR A 160 -32.26 5.09 0.19
CA THR A 160 -31.74 4.27 -0.93
C THR A 160 -30.29 3.85 -0.71
N SER A 161 -29.85 2.78 -1.38
CA SER A 161 -28.43 2.40 -1.39
C SER A 161 -27.53 3.51 -1.90
N TYR A 162 -28.02 4.32 -2.85
CA TYR A 162 -27.29 5.47 -3.37
C TYR A 162 -27.09 6.55 -2.30
N GLN A 163 -28.13 6.87 -1.52
CA GLN A 163 -28.01 7.83 -0.43
C GLN A 163 -27.05 7.35 0.66
N LEU A 164 -27.15 6.08 1.05
CA LEU A 164 -26.19 5.47 1.99
C LEU A 164 -24.75 5.63 1.49
N ALA A 165 -24.49 5.20 0.24
CA ALA A 165 -23.14 5.25 -0.32
C ALA A 165 -22.62 6.69 -0.42
N ASN A 166 -23.44 7.63 -0.90
CA ASN A 166 -23.04 9.02 -1.04
C ASN A 166 -22.77 9.69 0.31
N THR A 167 -23.60 9.43 1.33
CA THR A 167 -23.38 9.95 2.68
C THR A 167 -22.11 9.38 3.30
N LEU A 168 -21.85 8.07 3.16
CA LEU A 168 -20.63 7.47 3.67
C LEU A 168 -19.38 7.99 2.97
N ASN A 169 -19.40 8.09 1.63
CA ASN A 169 -18.28 8.66 0.88
C ASN A 169 -18.01 10.12 1.29
N ALA A 170 -19.04 10.96 1.35
CA ALA A 170 -18.88 12.35 1.79
C ALA A 170 -18.38 12.46 3.24
N ALA A 171 -18.83 11.57 4.13
CA ALA A 171 -18.42 11.56 5.53
C ALA A 171 -16.98 11.10 5.72
N LEU A 172 -16.54 10.08 4.97
CA LEU A 172 -15.23 9.44 5.14
C LEU A 172 -14.18 10.04 4.20
N ASP A 173 -14.42 10.00 2.89
CA ASP A 173 -13.46 10.47 1.89
C ASP A 173 -13.53 11.99 1.67
N GLY A 174 -14.61 12.60 2.16
CA GLY A 174 -14.87 14.02 2.03
C GLY A 174 -15.68 14.36 0.79
N ALA A 175 -16.38 15.48 0.85
CA ALA A 175 -17.08 16.05 -0.29
C ALA A 175 -16.59 17.47 -0.54
N THR A 176 -16.26 17.79 -1.80
CA THR A 176 -15.92 19.15 -2.21
C THR A 176 -17.14 20.04 -2.02
N ALA A 177 -17.06 20.95 -1.06
CA ALA A 177 -18.13 21.89 -0.75
C ALA A 177 -18.08 23.12 -1.67
N THR A 178 -16.87 23.57 -1.99
CA THR A 178 -16.63 24.67 -2.92
C THR A 178 -15.18 24.63 -3.41
N THR A 179 -14.87 25.41 -4.44
CA THR A 179 -13.50 25.60 -4.94
C THR A 179 -13.14 27.07 -4.78
N LEU A 180 -12.07 27.35 -4.04
CA LEU A 180 -11.51 28.67 -3.88
C LEU A 180 -10.59 28.98 -5.05
N LYS A 181 -10.82 30.10 -5.74
CA LYS A 181 -9.91 30.60 -6.79
C LYS A 181 -9.13 31.78 -6.24
N SER A 182 -7.82 31.67 -6.17
CA SER A 182 -6.94 32.75 -5.72
C SER A 182 -5.66 32.78 -6.54
N ASN A 183 -5.27 33.95 -7.04
CA ASN A 183 -4.04 34.16 -7.82
C ASN A 183 -3.87 33.26 -9.07
N GLY A 184 -4.97 32.77 -9.64
CA GLY A 184 -4.95 31.86 -10.78
C GLY A 184 -4.90 30.37 -10.40
N ASP A 185 -4.74 30.06 -9.12
CA ASP A 185 -4.82 28.70 -8.59
C ASP A 185 -6.25 28.39 -8.12
N GLU A 186 -6.70 27.17 -8.40
CA GLU A 186 -7.98 26.63 -7.91
C GLU A 186 -7.69 25.60 -6.82
N THR A 187 -8.27 25.79 -5.64
CA THR A 187 -8.10 24.89 -4.48
C THR A 187 -9.47 24.42 -3.99
N ASP A 188 -9.68 23.10 -3.97
CA ASP A 188 -10.91 22.52 -3.46
C ASP A 188 -10.99 22.59 -1.94
N ILE A 189 -12.13 23.04 -1.43
CA ILE A 189 -12.49 23.02 -0.02
C ILE A 189 -13.32 21.76 0.21
N VAL A 190 -12.69 20.75 0.81
CA VAL A 190 -13.31 19.45 1.10
C VAL A 190 -13.78 19.40 2.54
N LEU A 191 -15.03 18.96 2.75
CA LEU A 191 -15.61 18.73 4.07
C LEU A 191 -15.73 17.22 4.31
N SER A 192 -15.22 16.75 5.44
CA SER A 192 -15.36 15.37 5.91
C SER A 192 -15.66 15.35 7.40
N LEU A 193 -16.09 14.20 7.93
CA LEU A 193 -16.07 13.97 9.37
C LEU A 193 -14.62 13.82 9.87
N SER A 194 -14.44 13.88 11.19
CA SER A 194 -13.13 13.61 11.78
C SER A 194 -12.68 12.18 11.47
N ASP A 195 -11.37 11.98 11.36
CA ASP A 195 -10.81 10.65 11.08
C ASP A 195 -11.13 9.62 12.19
N ASP A 196 -11.55 10.07 13.38
CA ASP A 196 -12.04 9.19 14.45
C ASP A 196 -13.19 8.28 13.98
N TYR A 197 -14.02 8.76 13.05
CA TYR A 197 -15.11 7.96 12.48
C TYR A 197 -14.61 6.79 11.64
N LYS A 198 -13.39 6.86 11.09
CA LYS A 198 -12.75 5.78 10.31
C LYS A 198 -12.06 4.74 11.18
N GLN A 199 -11.80 5.04 12.45
CA GLN A 199 -10.97 4.21 13.31
C GLN A 199 -11.68 2.97 13.88
N SER A 200 -13.03 2.95 13.92
CA SER A 200 -13.77 1.78 14.40
C SER A 200 -15.11 1.58 13.69
N VAL A 201 -15.56 0.33 13.69
CA VAL A 201 -16.88 -0.06 13.17
C VAL A 201 -17.99 0.59 14.00
N GLU A 202 -17.75 0.78 15.29
CA GLU A 202 -18.68 1.43 16.22
C GLU A 202 -18.89 2.90 15.85
N ASN A 203 -17.82 3.63 15.53
CA ASN A 203 -17.91 5.04 15.15
C ASN A 203 -18.57 5.19 13.76
N LEU A 204 -18.26 4.29 12.82
CA LEU A 204 -18.94 4.22 11.52
C LEU A 204 -20.46 4.04 11.65
N LYS A 205 -20.93 3.26 12.63
CA LYS A 205 -22.37 3.09 12.90
C LYS A 205 -23.05 4.35 13.43
N GLN A 206 -22.29 5.31 13.96
CA GLN A 206 -22.82 6.58 14.45
C GLN A 206 -23.05 7.62 13.34
N ILE A 207 -22.60 7.34 12.12
CA ILE A 207 -22.84 8.22 10.98
C ILE A 207 -24.33 8.28 10.68
N VAL A 208 -24.91 9.47 10.84
CA VAL A 208 -26.34 9.72 10.62
C VAL A 208 -26.62 9.91 9.14
N ILE A 209 -27.60 9.19 8.62
CA ILE A 209 -28.06 9.30 7.24
C ILE A 209 -29.37 10.08 7.23
N ALA A 210 -29.40 11.17 6.46
CA ALA A 210 -30.61 11.97 6.30
C ALA A 210 -31.69 11.15 5.57
N SER A 211 -32.82 10.93 6.22
CA SER A 211 -33.98 10.30 5.60
C SER A 211 -34.77 11.34 4.78
N PRO A 212 -35.09 11.06 3.51
CA PRO A 212 -35.99 11.92 2.71
C PRO A 212 -37.39 12.06 3.31
N MET A 213 -37.82 11.09 4.11
CA MET A 213 -39.12 11.08 4.78
C MET A 213 -39.10 11.78 6.14
N ALA A 214 -37.93 12.04 6.71
CA ALA A 214 -37.76 12.89 7.89
C ALA A 214 -37.93 14.36 7.49
N ARG A 215 -39.16 14.72 7.09
CA ARG A 215 -39.56 16.10 6.93
C ARG A 215 -39.48 16.77 8.30
N ARG A 216 -38.70 17.84 8.38
CA ARG A 216 -38.73 18.86 9.42
C ARG A 216 -40.16 19.06 9.93
N SER A 217 -40.33 18.98 11.24
CA SER A 217 -41.51 19.50 11.92
C SER A 217 -41.12 19.90 13.34
N PRO A 218 -41.49 21.10 13.81
CA PRO A 218 -41.44 22.43 13.19
C PRO A 218 -40.09 23.13 13.42
#